data_AF-A0A7H8TKT2-F1
#
_entry.id   AF-A0A7H8TKT2-F1
#
_cell.length_a   1.000
_cell.length_b   1.000
_cell.length_c   1.000
_cell.angle_alpha   90.00
_cell.angle_beta   90.00
_cell.angle_gamma   90.00
#
_symmetry.space_group_name_H-M   'P 1'
#
loop_
_entity.id
_entity.type
_entity.pdbx_description
1 polymer ?
#
loop_
_entity_poly.entity_id
_entity_poly.type
_entity_poly.pdbx_seq_one_letter_code
_entity_poly.pdbx_strand_id
1 'polypeptide(L)' 'MAYGGTSGFSNYNIELHFTSDDLSDLRTGQVWAEGRAMSRHEFEKLADDSC' A
#
# COMPACT_ATOMS: atom_id res chain seq x y z
N MET A 1 15.99 -33.29 2.62
CA MET A 1 14.94 -32.33 2.20
C MET A 1 13.95 -32.19 3.33
N ALA A 2 13.88 -31.01 3.93
CA ALA A 2 12.76 -30.50 4.73
C ALA A 2 13.03 -29.00 4.94
N TYR A 3 12.42 -28.14 4.13
CA TYR A 3 12.48 -26.68 4.31
C TYR A 3 11.27 -26.25 5.14
N GLY A 4 11.31 -26.53 6.44
CA GLY A 4 10.37 -26.01 7.41
C GLY A 4 10.86 -24.66 7.95
N GLY A 5 10.73 -23.60 7.16
CA GLY A 5 10.96 -22.23 7.61
C GLY A 5 9.61 -21.55 7.77
N THR A 6 9.11 -21.39 8.99
CA THR A 6 7.96 -20.53 9.26
C THR A 6 8.39 -19.09 9.00
N SER A 7 8.19 -18.60 7.77
CA SER A 7 8.33 -17.19 7.45
C SER A 7 7.28 -16.45 8.29
N GLY A 8 7.74 -15.72 9.31
CA GLY A 8 6.88 -14.90 10.13
C GLY A 8 6.14 -13.91 9.23
N PHE A 9 4.84 -14.13 9.05
CA PHE A 9 3.97 -13.11 8.50
C PHE A 9 3.89 -12.02 9.56
N SER A 10 4.70 -10.97 9.43
CA SER A 10 4.50 -9.75 10.18
C SER A 10 3.10 -9.23 9.83
N ASN A 11 2.16 -9.37 10.76
CA ASN A 11 0.84 -8.75 10.61
C ASN A 11 1.02 -7.24 10.74
N TYR A 12 1.10 -6.55 9.62
CA TYR A 12 1.06 -5.09 9.57
C TYR A 12 -0.40 -4.66 9.66
N ASN A 13 -0.84 -4.28 10.85
CA ASN A 13 -2.08 -3.54 11.02
C ASN A 13 -1.76 -2.06 10.74
N ILE A 14 -2.31 -1.52 9.65
CA ILE A 14 -2.20 -0.09 9.33
C ILE A 14 -3.58 0.53 9.51
N GLU A 15 -3.65 1.57 10.34
CA GLU A 15 -4.81 2.45 10.44
C GLU A 15 -4.61 3.63 9.48
N LEU A 16 -5.55 3.82 8.56
CA LEU A 16 -5.53 4.90 7.59
C LEU A 16 -6.75 5.79 7.80
N HIS A 17 -6.53 7.10 7.83
CA HIS A 17 -7.60 8.08 7.88
C HIS A 17 -7.77 8.71 6.50
N PHE A 18 -9.02 8.78 6.05
CA PHE A 18 -9.41 9.41 4.80
C PHE A 18 -10.49 10.44 5.05
N THR A 19 -10.45 11.54 4.31
CA THR A 19 -11.57 12.46 4.16
C THR A 19 -12.49 12.01 3.03
N SER A 20 -13.69 12.57 2.96
CA SER A 20 -14.57 12.36 1.81
C SER A 20 -13.95 12.89 0.52
N ASP A 21 -13.14 13.95 0.61
CA ASP A 21 -12.50 14.58 -0.54
C ASP A 21 -11.41 13.64 -1.11
N ASP A 22 -10.63 12.99 -0.23
CA ASP A 22 -9.60 12.00 -0.62
C ASP A 22 -10.21 10.84 -1.43
N LEU A 23 -11.39 10.38 -1.03
CA LEU A 23 -12.13 9.32 -1.74
C LEU A 23 -12.74 9.81 -3.06
N SER A 24 -13.11 11.09 -3.14
CA SER A 24 -13.69 11.67 -4.35
C SER A 24 -12.64 11.91 -5.44
N ASP A 25 -11.37 12.09 -5.06
CA ASP A 25 -10.25 12.27 -5.98
C ASP A 25 -9.73 10.94 -6.56
N LEU A 26 -10.10 9.81 -5.95
CA LEU A 26 -9.72 8.47 -6.41
C LEU A 26 -10.51 8.05 -7.65
N ARG A 27 -9.78 7.72 -8.72
CA ARG A 27 -10.34 7.07 -9.92
C ARG A 27 -10.06 5.57 -9.91
N THR A 28 -10.87 4.83 -10.66
CA THR A 28 -10.65 3.38 -10.86
C THR A 28 -9.20 3.09 -11.27
N GLY A 29 -8.54 2.20 -10.53
CA GLY A 29 -7.15 1.79 -10.77
C GLY A 29 -6.09 2.67 -10.10
N GLN A 30 -6.50 3.71 -9.36
CA GLN A 30 -5.61 4.50 -8.51
C GLN A 30 -5.60 4.01 -7.06
N VAL A 31 -4.51 4.34 -6.36
CA VAL A 31 -4.28 4.05 -4.94
C VAL A 31 -4.00 5.37 -4.23
N TRP A 32 -4.49 5.52 -3.01
CA TRP A 32 -4.18 6.66 -2.16
C TRP A 32 -3.06 6.30 -1.20
N ALA A 33 -1.94 7.01 -1.28
CA ALA A 33 -0.77 6.85 -0.42
C ALA A 33 -0.03 8.19 -0.30
N GLU A 34 0.69 8.42 0.80
CA GLU A 34 1.45 9.67 1.01
C GLU A 34 0.60 10.95 0.82
N GLY A 35 -0.68 10.90 1.21
CA GLY A 35 -1.60 12.04 1.13
C GLY A 35 -2.01 12.44 -0.29
N ARG A 36 -1.90 11.55 -1.29
CA ARG A 36 -2.37 11.81 -2.66
C ARG A 36 -2.84 10.55 -3.39
N ALA A 37 -3.71 10.73 -4.38
CA ALA A 37 -4.04 9.69 -5.35
C ALA A 37 -2.90 9.49 -6.35
N MET A 38 -2.53 8.24 -6.63
CA MET A 38 -1.49 7.88 -7.60
C MET A 38 -1.85 6.59 -8.34
N SER A 39 -1.19 6.33 -9.46
CA SER A 39 -1.34 5.06 -10.17
C SER A 39 -0.72 3.90 -9.39
N ARG A 40 -1.17 2.66 -9.66
CA ARG A 40 -0.58 1.44 -9.08
C ARG A 40 0.94 1.36 -9.29
N HIS A 41 1.41 1.72 -10.49
CA HIS A 41 2.83 1.70 -10.84
C HIS A 41 3.66 2.72 -10.04
N GLU A 42 3.10 3.89 -9.76
CA GLU A 42 3.76 4.88 -8.91
C GLU A 42 3.83 4.41 -7.46
N PHE A 43 2.79 3.76 -6.96
CA PHE A 43 2.79 3.15 -5.64
C PHE A 43 3.83 2.04 -5.53
N GLU A 44 3.92 1.16 -6.52
CA GLU A 44 4.93 0.08 -6.57
C GLU A 44 6.36 0.64 -6.48
N LYS A 45 6.67 1.72 -7.20
CA LYS A 45 7.98 2.39 -7.08
C LYS A 45 8.23 2.98 -5.69
N LEU A 46 7.21 3.58 -5.09
CA LEU A 46 7.31 4.20 -3.76
C LEU A 46 7.57 3.14 -2.67
N ALA A 47 6.94 1.97 -2.82
CA ALA A 47 7.16 0.82 -1.95
C ALA A 47 8.56 0.22 -2.13
N ASP A 48 9.04 0.11 -3.36
CA ASP A 48 10.39 -0.38 -3.67
C ASP A 48 11.48 0.55 -3.12
N ASP A 49 11.33 1.87 -3.25
CA ASP A 49 12.29 2.86 -2.73
C ASP A 49 12.33 2.89 -1.19
N SER A 50 11.31 2.36 -0.52
CA SER A 50 11.22 2.30 0.95
C SER A 50 11.82 1.02 1.56
N CYS A 51 12.25 0.06 0.74
CA CYS A 51 12.90 -1.20 1.15
C CYS A 51 14.43 -1.12 1.05
#